data_AF-A0A6J4FSG1-F1
#
_entry.id   AF-A0A6J4FSG1-F1
#
_cell.length_a   1.000
_cell.length_b   1.000
_cell.length_c   1.000
_cell.angle_alpha   90.00
_cell.angle_beta   90.00
_cell.angle_gamma   90.00
#
_symmetry.space_group_name_H-M   'P 1'
#
loop_
_entity.id
_entity.type
_entity.pdbx_description
1 polymer ?
#
loop_
_entity_poly.entity_id
_entity_poly.type
_entity_poly.pdbx_seq_one_letter_code
_entity_poly.pdbx_strand_id
1 'polypeptide(L)'
;MPPAIAKLTPATLKTLALGALSLALYILLFSFEETVLQLSTGGGMGFLVPIAIAFLFSFVHGAFTGGFWDMLGLKANTRKEPKRWNK
;
A
#
# COMPACT_ATOMS: atom_id res chain seq x y z
N MET A 1 12.39 14.26 29.25
CA MET A 1 12.89 13.40 28.15
C MET A 1 12.78 14.21 26.86
N PRO A 2 13.86 14.46 26.11
CA PRO A 2 13.75 15.11 24.83
C PRO A 2 12.96 14.21 23.86
N PRO A 3 12.04 14.74 23.05
CA PRO A 3 11.34 13.96 22.03
C PRO A 3 12.38 13.43 21.03
N ALA A 4 12.30 12.14 20.71
CA ALA A 4 13.10 11.55 19.65
C ALA A 4 12.73 12.24 18.33
N ILE A 5 13.61 13.11 17.83
CA ILE A 5 13.41 13.77 16.53
C ILE A 5 13.47 12.66 15.46
N ALA A 6 12.34 12.41 14.81
CA ALA A 6 12.25 11.44 13.72
C ALA A 6 13.27 11.81 12.64
N LYS A 7 14.26 10.95 12.41
CA LYS A 7 15.27 11.18 11.37
C LYS A 7 14.59 11.00 10.01
N LEU A 8 14.57 12.06 9.19
CA LEU A 8 14.07 12.02 7.82
C LEU A 8 15.05 11.23 6.95
N THR A 9 14.84 9.92 6.86
CA THR A 9 15.61 9.05 5.95
C THR A 9 14.92 8.97 4.59
N PRO A 10 15.65 8.62 3.51
CA PRO A 10 15.03 8.38 2.19
C PRO A 10 13.91 7.32 2.24
N ALA A 11 14.05 6.31 3.10
CA ALA A 11 13.03 5.29 3.33
C ALA A 11 11.77 5.89 3.96
N THR A 12 11.91 6.73 4.98
CA THR A 12 10.79 7.45 5.62
C THR A 12 10.06 8.35 4.62
N LEU A 13 10.81 9.11 3.81
CA LEU A 13 10.22 9.99 2.80
C LEU A 13 9.44 9.19 1.74
N LYS A 14 9.99 8.05 1.29
CA LYS A 14 9.29 7.15 0.37
C LYS A 14 7.98 6.62 0.97
N THR A 15 7.99 6.18 2.23
CA THR A 15 6.78 5.72 2.92
C THR A 15 5.73 6.83 3.01
N LEU A 16 6.13 8.05 3.39
CA LEU A 16 5.21 9.20 3.45
C LEU A 16 4.63 9.55 2.08
N ALA A 17 5.47 9.53 1.03
CA ALA A 17 5.01 9.78 -0.34
C ALA A 17 4.02 8.70 -0.82
N LEU A 18 4.28 7.43 -0.51
CA LEU A 18 3.35 6.33 -0.81
C LEU A 18 2.04 6.46 -0.01
N GLY A 19 2.10 6.90 1.24
CA GLY A 19 0.90 7.19 2.05
C GLY A 19 0.07 8.34 1.46
N ALA A 20 0.72 9.43 1.07
CA ALA A 20 0.07 10.56 0.41
C ALA A 20 -0.55 10.14 -0.93
N LEU A 21 0.16 9.32 -1.73
CA LEU A 21 -0.36 8.77 -2.97
C LEU A 21 -1.56 7.85 -2.72
N SER A 22 -1.50 6.97 -1.71
CA SER A 22 -2.62 6.11 -1.34
C SER A 22 -3.86 6.94 -0.94
N LEU A 23 -3.67 8.01 -0.17
CA LEU A 23 -4.75 8.91 0.22
C LEU A 23 -5.34 9.63 -1.00
N ALA A 24 -4.49 10.15 -1.89
CA ALA A 24 -4.92 10.81 -3.11
C ALA A 24 -5.72 9.85 -4.02
N LEU A 25 -5.31 8.59 -4.13
CA LEU A 25 -6.05 7.57 -4.87
C LEU A 25 -7.44 7.34 -4.27
N TYR A 26 -7.57 7.25 -2.94
CA TYR A 26 -8.88 7.13 -2.29
C TYR A 26 -9.77 8.34 -2.58
N ILE A 27 -9.24 9.55 -2.41
CA ILE A 27 -9.97 10.79 -2.70
C ILE A 27 -10.45 10.78 -4.15
N LEU A 28 -9.58 10.42 -5.09
CA LEU A 28 -9.92 10.37 -6.51
C LEU A 28 -10.99 9.30 -6.80
N LEU A 29 -10.85 8.10 -6.25
CA LEU A 29 -11.81 7.02 -6.45
C LEU A 29 -13.22 7.43 -6.00
N PHE A 30 -13.34 8.02 -4.80
CA PHE A 30 -14.63 8.46 -4.28
C PHE A 30 -15.16 9.73 -4.97
N SER A 31 -14.28 10.62 -5.44
CA SER A 31 -14.70 11.80 -6.20
C SER A 31 -15.29 11.46 -7.58
N PHE A 32 -14.90 10.30 -8.14
CA PHE A 32 -15.34 9.83 -9.45
C PHE A 32 -16.13 8.51 -9.37
N GLU A 33 -16.73 8.20 -8.21
CA GLU A 33 -17.39 6.92 -7.97
C GLU A 33 -18.52 6.63 -8.97
N GLU A 34 -19.31 7.63 -9.36
CA GLU A 34 -20.37 7.47 -10.36
C GLU A 34 -19.80 7.07 -11.73
N THR A 35 -18.70 7.68 -12.15
CA THR A 35 -18.02 7.34 -13.41
C THR A 35 -17.45 5.93 -13.35
N VAL A 36 -16.83 5.56 -12.23
CA VAL A 36 -16.31 4.21 -12.01
C VAL A 36 -17.43 3.19 -12.06
N LEU A 37 -18.57 3.46 -11.42
CA LEU A 37 -19.75 2.58 -11.45
C LEU A 37 -20.32 2.43 -12.87
N GLN A 38 -20.49 3.53 -13.60
CA GLN A 38 -20.97 3.50 -14.99
C GLN A 38 -20.06 2.66 -15.89
N LEU A 39 -18.75 2.88 -15.81
CA LEU A 39 -17.76 2.10 -16.58
C LEU A 39 -17.70 0.63 -16.16
N SER A 40 -17.92 0.34 -14.87
CA SER A 40 -17.90 -1.02 -14.33
C SER A 40 -19.13 -1.83 -14.68
N THR A 41 -20.29 -1.18 -14.74
CA THR A 41 -21.61 -1.84 -14.91
C THR A 41 -22.18 -1.75 -16.32
N GLY A 42 -21.57 -0.95 -17.21
CA GLY A 42 -22.02 -0.75 -18.60
C GLY A 42 -21.91 -1.96 -19.53
N GLY A 43 -21.56 -3.15 -19.01
CA GLY A 43 -21.44 -4.39 -19.77
C GLY A 43 -20.09 -4.57 -20.48
N GLY A 44 -19.97 -5.63 -21.29
CA GLY A 44 -18.74 -5.96 -22.01
C GLY A 44 -17.55 -6.21 -21.06
N MET A 45 -16.42 -5.54 -21.32
CA MET A 45 -15.20 -5.64 -20.49
C MET A 45 -15.19 -4.68 -19.30
N GLY A 46 -16.31 -4.03 -18.95
CA GLY A 46 -16.40 -3.07 -17.84
C GLY A 46 -15.95 -3.64 -16.49
N PHE A 47 -16.10 -4.94 -16.25
CA PHE A 47 -15.64 -5.63 -15.03
C PHE A 47 -14.11 -5.53 -14.80
N LEU A 48 -13.33 -5.23 -15.84
CA LEU A 48 -11.88 -5.02 -15.70
C LEU A 48 -11.54 -3.73 -14.95
N VAL A 49 -12.43 -2.72 -14.98
CA VAL A 49 -12.23 -1.44 -14.30
C VAL A 49 -12.03 -1.62 -12.79
N PRO A 50 -12.96 -2.24 -12.03
CA PRO A 50 -12.77 -2.42 -10.60
C PRO A 50 -11.60 -3.36 -10.28
N ILE A 51 -11.29 -4.33 -11.14
CA ILE A 51 -10.12 -5.21 -10.99
C ILE A 51 -8.82 -4.41 -11.10
N ALA A 52 -8.68 -3.56 -12.12
CA ALA A 52 -7.50 -2.73 -12.32
C ALA A 52 -7.31 -1.75 -11.15
N ILE A 53 -8.41 -1.14 -10.67
CA ILE A 53 -8.40 -0.28 -9.48
C ILE A 53 -7.92 -1.09 -8.26
N ALA A 54 -8.46 -2.28 -8.03
CA ALA A 54 -8.05 -3.14 -6.91
C ALA A 54 -6.56 -3.48 -6.94
N PHE A 55 -5.99 -3.79 -8.11
CA PHE A 55 -4.56 -4.04 -8.26
C PHE A 55 -3.70 -2.79 -8.01
N LEU A 56 -4.11 -1.64 -8.55
CA LEU A 56 -3.42 -0.37 -8.32
C LEU A 56 -3.35 -0.03 -6.82
N PHE A 57 -4.49 -0.14 -6.13
CA PHE A 57 -4.56 0.10 -4.68
C PHE A 57 -3.73 -0.94 -3.92
N SER A 58 -3.82 -2.22 -4.27
CA SER A 58 -3.04 -3.28 -3.61
C SER A 58 -1.54 -3.02 -3.70
N PHE A 59 -1.06 -2.57 -4.86
CA PHE A 59 0.36 -2.25 -5.05
C PHE A 59 0.78 -1.02 -4.24
N VAL A 60 0.07 0.10 -4.38
CA VAL A 60 0.43 1.37 -3.73
C VAL A 60 0.26 1.30 -2.22
N HIS A 61 -0.93 0.87 -1.76
CA HIS A 61 -1.24 0.74 -0.35
C HIS A 61 -0.38 -0.35 0.30
N GLY A 62 -0.16 -1.48 -0.38
CA GLY A 62 0.72 -2.54 0.13
C GLY A 62 2.17 -2.08 0.34
N ALA A 63 2.72 -1.33 -0.63
CA ALA A 63 4.06 -0.75 -0.52
C ALA A 63 4.16 0.28 0.61
N PHE A 64 3.12 1.10 0.79
CA PHE A 64 3.00 2.01 1.94
C PHE A 64 2.98 1.24 3.26
N THR A 65 2.10 0.24 3.39
CA THR A 65 1.88 -0.50 4.63
C THR A 65 3.14 -1.21 5.10
N GLY A 66 3.94 -1.79 4.20
CA GLY A 66 5.25 -2.36 4.56
C GLY A 66 6.19 -1.34 5.20
N GLY A 67 6.37 -0.19 4.56
CA GLY A 67 7.20 0.89 5.09
C GLY A 67 6.63 1.54 6.36
N PHE A 68 5.31 1.57 6.49
CA PHE A 68 4.60 2.08 7.66
C PHE A 68 4.87 1.20 8.89
N TRP A 69 4.76 -0.12 8.75
CA TRP A 69 5.11 -1.05 9.82
C TRP A 69 6.59 -0.98 10.20
N ASP A 70 7.48 -0.84 9.21
CA ASP A 70 8.92 -0.63 9.46
C ASP A 70 9.17 0.65 10.27
N MET A 71 8.46 1.76 9.99
CA MET A 71 8.54 3.00 10.76
C MET A 71 8.03 2.85 12.20
N LEU A 72 7.03 2.01 12.42
CA LEU A 72 6.53 1.65 13.75
C LEU A 72 7.45 0.64 14.48
N GLY A 73 8.51 0.17 13.83
CA GLY A 73 9.43 -0.83 14.38
C GLY A 73 8.91 -2.27 14.33
N LEU A 74 7.77 -2.51 13.66
CA LEU A 74 7.16 -3.82 13.49
C LEU A 74 7.71 -4.47 12.21
N LYS A 75 8.84 -5.16 12.34
CA LYS A 75 9.49 -5.85 11.23
C LYS A 75 8.97 -7.28 11.10
N ALA A 76 8.62 -7.70 9.89
CA ALA A 76 8.21 -9.08 9.63
C ALA A 76 9.33 -10.05 10.03
N ASN A 77 8.99 -11.01 10.90
CA ASN A 77 9.94 -12.03 11.32
C ASN A 77 10.06 -13.06 10.19
N THR A 78 11.12 -12.95 9.39
CA THR A 78 11.40 -13.93 8.34
C THR A 78 11.63 -15.28 9.04
N ARG A 79 10.78 -16.30 8.78
CA ARG A 79 11.03 -17.64 9.32
C ARG A 79 12.43 -18.05 8.86
N LYS A 80 13.36 -18.18 9.80
CA LYS A 80 14.63 -18.85 9.52
C LYS A 80 14.27 -20.29 9.17
N GLU A 81 14.71 -20.77 8.02
CA GLU A 81 14.52 -22.18 7.67
C GLU A 81 15.01 -23.04 8.84
N PRO A 82 14.25 -24.08 9.25
CA PRO A 82 14.72 -24.97 10.30
C PRO A 82 16.05 -25.54 9.84
N LYS A 83 17.11 -25.29 10.62
CA LYS A 83 18.45 -25.80 10.40
C LYS A 83 18.34 -27.31 10.16
N ARG A 84 18.40 -27.74 8.89
CA ARG A 84 18.34 -29.16 8.51
C ARG A 84 19.60 -29.82 9.07
N TRP A 85 19.48 -30.34 10.27
CA TRP A 85 20.53 -31.08 10.94
C TRP A 85 20.75 -32.37 10.14
N ASN A 86 21.90 -32.46 9.48
CA ASN A 86 22.34 -33.67 8.82
C ASN A 86 23.06 -34.53 9.87
N LYS A 87 22.42 -35.61 10.32
CA LYS A 87 23.06 -36.84 10.80
C LYS A 87 22.12 -38.01 10.55
#